data_AF-A0A6L4Z2Z6-F1
#
_entry.id   AF-A0A6L4Z2Z6-F1
#
_cell.length_a   1.000
_cell.length_b   1.000
_cell.length_c   1.000
_cell.angle_alpha   90.00
_cell.angle_beta   90.00
_cell.angle_gamma   90.00
#
_symmetry.space_group_name_H-M   'P 1'
#
loop_
_entity.id
_entity.type
_entity.pdbx_description
1 polymer ?
#
loop_
_entity_poly.entity_id
_entity_poly.type
_entity_poly.pdbx_seq_one_letter_code
_entity_poly.pdbx_strand_id
1 'polypeptide(L)'
;MMRVPMTLGNTVNVYLAARAVFLLIKHGVFDSGVFAGDPISNVVQSVAFPGLGTGVGSVGPNTCAKQMRSAIDDFVLGKYSFPFSWADAQERHQKLYRDFVRDLQRGE
;
A
#
# COMPACT_ATOMS: atom_id res chain seq x y z
N MET A 1 -26.63 -7.08 -10.80
CA MET A 1 -26.80 -6.64 -9.40
C MET A 1 -25.60 -5.77 -9.03
N MET A 2 -25.80 -4.56 -8.49
CA MET A 2 -24.69 -3.75 -7.95
C MET A 2 -24.32 -4.25 -6.56
N ARG A 3 -23.01 -4.39 -6.28
CA ARG A 3 -22.50 -4.78 -4.96
C ARG A 3 -22.46 -3.56 -4.05
N VAL A 4 -22.88 -3.72 -2.79
CA VAL A 4 -22.70 -2.69 -1.76
C VAL A 4 -21.20 -2.56 -1.46
N PRO A 5 -20.64 -1.33 -1.49
CA PRO A 5 -19.24 -1.10 -1.17
C PRO A 5 -18.89 -1.47 0.28
N MET A 6 -17.69 -2.01 0.48
CA MET A 6 -17.14 -2.33 1.80
C MET A 6 -16.35 -1.16 2.37
N THR A 7 -16.51 -0.89 3.67
CA THR A 7 -15.70 0.07 4.43
C THR A 7 -14.26 -0.44 4.61
N LEU A 8 -13.26 0.39 4.31
CA LEU A 8 -11.84 0.05 4.33
C LEU A 8 -11.07 0.64 5.52
N GLY A 9 -11.73 1.37 6.42
CA GLY A 9 -11.06 2.17 7.45
C GLY A 9 -10.08 1.42 8.37
N ASN A 10 -10.30 0.11 8.57
CA ASN A 10 -9.44 -0.75 9.40
C ASN A 10 -8.59 -1.74 8.57
N THR A 11 -8.37 -1.48 7.28
CA THR A 11 -7.61 -2.36 6.40
C THR A 11 -6.32 -1.68 5.93
N VAL A 12 -5.43 -2.48 5.33
CA VAL A 12 -4.16 -2.03 4.75
C VAL A 12 -4.26 -1.82 3.23
N ASN A 13 -5.48 -1.68 2.70
CA ASN A 13 -5.70 -1.68 1.25
C ASN A 13 -5.05 -0.49 0.55
N VAL A 14 -4.92 0.66 1.22
CA VAL A 14 -4.23 1.83 0.65
C VAL A 14 -2.73 1.53 0.49
N TYR A 15 -2.11 0.94 1.51
CA TYR A 15 -0.71 0.52 1.46
C TYR A 15 -0.48 -0.50 0.34
N LEU A 16 -1.35 -1.51 0.23
CA LEU A 16 -1.24 -2.56 -0.80
C LEU A 16 -1.42 -2.01 -2.21
N ALA A 17 -2.38 -1.09 -2.42
CA ALA A 17 -2.60 -0.45 -3.71
C ALA A 17 -1.38 0.39 -4.13
N ALA A 18 -0.85 1.23 -3.23
CA ALA A 18 0.36 2.01 -3.49
C ALA A 18 1.57 1.11 -3.77
N ARG A 19 1.77 0.06 -2.96
CA ARG A 19 2.82 -0.95 -3.17
C ARG A 19 2.72 -1.59 -4.55
N ALA A 20 1.52 -1.99 -4.99
CA ALA A 20 1.32 -2.62 -6.29
C ALA A 20 1.77 -1.70 -7.43
N VAL A 21 1.41 -0.42 -7.36
CA VAL A 21 1.83 0.59 -8.35
C VAL A 21 3.36 0.75 -8.35
N PHE A 22 4.00 0.90 -7.18
CA PHE A 22 5.45 1.06 -7.12
C PHE A 22 6.21 -0.16 -7.62
N LEU A 23 5.75 -1.37 -7.32
CA LEU A 23 6.36 -2.60 -7.82
C LEU A 23 6.18 -2.72 -9.34
N LEU A 24 5.01 -2.37 -9.87
CA LEU A 24 4.75 -2.38 -11.30
C LEU A 24 5.66 -1.38 -12.04
N ILE A 25 5.80 -0.16 -11.53
CA ILE A 25 6.68 0.83 -12.14
C ILE A 25 8.14 0.36 -12.09
N LYS A 26 8.59 -0.20 -10.96
CA LYS A 26 9.98 -0.57 -10.75
C LYS A 26 10.41 -1.81 -11.52
N HIS A 27 9.52 -2.80 -11.67
CA HIS A 27 9.87 -4.13 -12.18
C HIS A 27 9.04 -4.57 -13.39
N GLY A 28 7.98 -3.85 -13.72
CA GLY A 28 7.11 -4.20 -14.84
C GLY A 28 7.67 -3.81 -16.20
N VAL A 29 7.11 -4.42 -17.23
CA VAL A 29 7.34 -4.11 -18.64
C VAL A 29 6.00 -3.84 -19.30
N PHE A 30 5.97 -3.01 -20.34
CA PHE A 30 4.75 -2.84 -21.13
C PHE A 30 4.43 -4.12 -21.90
N ASP A 31 3.20 -4.59 -21.78
CA ASP A 31 2.71 -5.80 -22.44
C ASP A 31 2.31 -5.57 -23.90
N SER A 32 2.05 -4.32 -24.28
CA SER A 32 1.46 -3.94 -25.55
C SER A 32 1.70 -2.47 -25.89
N GLY A 33 1.43 -2.09 -27.13
CA GLY A 33 1.57 -0.72 -27.62
C GLY A 33 2.97 -0.35 -28.10
N VAL A 34 3.24 0.96 -28.24
CA VAL A 34 4.49 1.49 -28.82
C VAL A 34 5.72 1.21 -27.98
N PHE A 35 5.54 1.04 -26.66
CA PHE A 35 6.62 0.75 -25.70
C PHE A 35 6.68 -0.74 -25.32
N ALA A 36 6.01 -1.63 -26.05
CA ALA A 36 5.93 -3.05 -25.70
C ALA A 36 7.33 -3.67 -25.52
N GLY A 37 7.55 -4.35 -24.39
CA GLY A 37 8.85 -4.90 -24.00
C GLY A 37 9.76 -3.93 -23.24
N ASP A 38 9.49 -2.63 -23.27
CA ASP A 38 10.29 -1.65 -22.52
C ASP A 38 9.96 -1.70 -21.02
N PRO A 39 10.94 -1.50 -20.12
CA PRO A 39 10.71 -1.32 -18.71
C PRO A 39 9.82 -0.10 -18.43
N ILE A 40 8.80 -0.27 -17.58
CA ILE A 40 7.89 0.82 -17.23
C ILE A 40 8.64 2.00 -16.59
N SER A 41 9.67 1.70 -15.78
CA SER A 41 10.54 2.69 -15.13
C SER A 41 11.29 3.61 -16.09
N ASN A 42 11.50 3.22 -17.35
CA ASN A 42 12.18 4.06 -18.33
C ASN A 42 11.23 5.13 -18.91
N VAL A 43 9.94 4.82 -19.01
CA VAL A 43 8.93 5.70 -19.62
C VAL A 43 8.17 6.50 -18.56
N VAL A 44 7.77 5.88 -17.46
CA VAL A 44 6.97 6.49 -16.40
C VAL A 44 7.88 7.07 -15.30
N GLN A 45 8.11 8.37 -15.37
CA GLN A 45 8.98 9.09 -14.42
C GLN A 45 8.22 9.69 -13.22
N SER A 46 6.90 9.85 -13.32
CA SER A 46 6.07 10.43 -12.27
C SER A 46 4.69 9.80 -12.23
N VAL A 47 4.17 9.58 -11.03
CA VAL A 47 2.81 9.08 -10.80
C VAL A 47 2.10 9.96 -9.77
N ALA A 48 0.86 10.32 -10.06
CA ALA A 48 0.00 11.03 -9.11
C ALA A 48 -1.02 10.05 -8.52
N PHE A 49 -1.22 10.14 -7.20
CA PHE A 49 -2.23 9.36 -6.50
C PHE A 49 -3.35 10.26 -6.00
N PRO A 50 -4.63 9.87 -6.18
CA PRO A 50 -5.72 10.50 -5.47
C PRO A 50 -5.73 10.06 -4.00
N GLY A 51 -6.66 10.60 -3.21
CA GLY A 51 -6.99 10.06 -1.88
C GLY A 51 -7.53 8.62 -2.00
N LEU A 52 -6.63 7.64 -1.87
CA LEU A 52 -6.97 6.22 -2.03
C LEU A 52 -7.93 5.78 -0.91
N GLY A 53 -9.13 5.35 -1.31
CA GLY A 53 -10.13 4.85 -0.37
C GLY A 53 -10.78 5.92 0.52
N THR A 54 -10.49 7.22 0.35
CA THR A 54 -11.00 8.30 1.21
C THR A 54 -12.45 8.71 0.90
N GLY A 55 -13.00 8.27 -0.23
CA GLY A 55 -14.42 8.46 -0.58
C GLY A 55 -15.28 7.33 -0.03
N VAL A 56 -15.86 6.53 -0.93
CA VAL A 56 -16.75 5.40 -0.58
C VAL A 56 -16.08 4.39 0.36
N GLY A 57 -14.76 4.20 0.26
CA GLY A 57 -14.00 3.31 1.14
C GLY A 57 -13.91 3.80 2.60
N SER A 58 -14.28 5.05 2.90
CA SER A 58 -14.30 5.63 4.24
C SER A 58 -12.97 5.51 5.00
N VAL A 59 -11.83 5.53 4.30
CA VAL A 59 -10.51 5.62 4.91
C VAL A 59 -10.26 7.06 5.34
N GLY A 60 -9.85 7.27 6.60
CA GLY A 60 -9.49 8.60 7.08
C GLY A 60 -8.30 9.18 6.29
N PRO A 61 -8.28 10.50 6.00
CA PRO A 61 -7.22 11.12 5.19
C PRO A 61 -5.82 10.91 5.79
N ASN A 62 -5.71 10.99 7.13
CA ASN A 62 -4.45 10.74 7.83
C ASN A 62 -4.00 9.28 7.69
N THR A 63 -4.92 8.32 7.81
CA THR A 63 -4.62 6.89 7.61
C THR A 63 -4.19 6.61 6.18
N CYS A 64 -4.86 7.21 5.20
CA CYS A 64 -4.46 7.12 3.78
C CYS A 64 -3.03 7.64 3.58
N ALA A 65 -2.73 8.85 4.06
CA ALA A 65 -1.41 9.45 3.95
C ALA A 65 -0.32 8.60 4.66
N LYS A 66 -0.63 8.08 5.85
CA LYS A 66 0.26 7.18 6.61
C LYS A 66 0.58 5.91 5.82
N GLN A 67 -0.43 5.22 5.30
CA GLN A 67 -0.24 4.00 4.52
C GLN A 67 0.54 4.25 3.23
N MET A 68 0.24 5.33 2.51
CA MET A 68 1.01 5.71 1.32
C MET A 68 2.46 6.03 1.66
N ARG A 69 2.70 6.76 2.76
CA ARG A 69 4.04 7.09 3.20
C ARG A 69 4.85 5.83 3.54
N SER A 70 4.26 4.87 4.25
CA SER A 70 4.90 3.57 4.51
C SER A 70 5.25 2.83 3.22
N ALA A 71 4.36 2.82 2.21
CA ALA A 71 4.65 2.18 0.93
C ALA A 71 5.81 2.86 0.17
N ILE A 72 5.90 4.19 0.24
CA ILE A 72 7.03 4.96 -0.32
C ILE A 72 8.33 4.61 0.39
N ASP A 73 8.34 4.66 1.72
CA ASP A 73 9.53 4.33 2.52
C ASP A 73 10.01 2.90 2.20
N ASP A 74 9.09 1.94 2.09
CA ASP A 74 9.39 0.54 1.83
C ASP A 74 9.95 0.28 0.43
N PHE A 75 9.23 0.70 -0.63
CA PHE A 75 9.49 0.23 -1.99
C PHE A 75 10.18 1.25 -2.90
N VAL A 76 10.01 2.53 -2.61
CA VAL A 76 10.67 3.62 -3.35
C VAL A 76 12.02 3.94 -2.70
N LEU A 77 12.06 4.10 -1.38
CA LEU A 77 13.29 4.41 -0.63
C LEU A 77 14.05 3.16 -0.17
N GLY A 78 13.52 1.96 -0.42
CA GLY A 78 14.20 0.70 -0.14
C GLY A 78 14.40 0.41 1.35
N LYS A 79 13.59 1.00 2.24
CA LYS A 79 13.67 0.79 3.69
C LYS A 79 12.92 -0.45 4.16
N TYR A 80 12.30 -1.19 3.23
CA TYR A 80 11.63 -2.44 3.57
C TYR A 80 12.62 -3.45 4.12
N SER A 81 12.33 -3.96 5.31
CA SER A 81 13.03 -5.12 5.89
C SER A 81 12.03 -6.25 6.05
N PHE A 82 12.45 -7.48 5.78
CA PHE A 82 11.61 -8.63 6.13
C PHE A 82 11.50 -8.73 7.66
N PRO A 83 10.30 -9.00 8.22
CA PRO A 83 10.14 -9.12 9.67
C PRO A 83 10.92 -10.32 10.21
N PHE A 84 11.59 -10.15 11.36
CA PHE A 84 12.38 -11.21 12.00
C PHE A 84 11.51 -12.20 12.78
N SER A 85 10.31 -11.77 13.19
CA SER A 85 9.34 -12.59 13.90
C SER A 85 7.91 -12.29 13.48
N TRP A 86 6.99 -13.18 13.86
CA TRP A 86 5.56 -12.97 13.66
C TRP A 86 5.05 -11.75 14.46
N ALA A 87 5.60 -11.51 15.66
CA ALA A 87 5.26 -10.33 16.46
C ALA A 87 5.67 -9.03 15.74
N ASP A 88 6.86 -8.99 15.15
CA ASP A 88 7.31 -7.84 14.34
C ASP A 88 6.40 -7.62 13.13
N ALA A 89 6.02 -8.70 12.45
CA ALA A 89 5.14 -8.64 11.28
C ALA A 89 3.76 -8.08 11.66
N GLN A 90 3.20 -8.54 12.77
CA GLN A 90 1.93 -8.07 13.30
C GLN A 90 2.00 -6.60 13.72
N GLU A 91 3.04 -6.21 14.45
CA GLU A 91 3.24 -4.83 14.90
C GLU A 91 3.27 -3.88 13.69
N ARG A 92 4.07 -4.21 12.68
CA ARG A 92 4.18 -3.44 11.44
C ARG A 92 2.85 -3.35 10.72
N HIS A 93 2.10 -4.45 10.62
CA HIS A 93 0.79 -4.46 10.00
C HIS A 93 -0.21 -3.56 10.74
N GLN A 94 -0.26 -3.60 12.08
CA GLN A 94 -1.15 -2.75 12.87
C GLN A 94 -0.83 -1.27 12.72
N LYS A 95 0.46 -0.91 12.69
CA LYS A 95 0.91 0.48 12.48
C LYS A 95 0.43 1.10 11.17
N LEU A 96 0.06 0.29 10.17
CA LEU A 96 -0.47 0.79 8.89
C LEU A 96 -1.88 1.39 9.03
N TYR A 97 -2.73 0.85 9.91
CA TYR A 97 -4.13 1.31 10.03
C TYR A 97 -4.51 1.81 11.41
N ARG A 98 -3.61 1.72 12.40
CA ARG A 98 -3.78 2.22 13.77
C ARG A 98 -2.51 2.89 14.28
N ASP A 99 -2.67 3.71 15.32
CA ASP A 99 -1.56 4.42 15.97
C ASP A 99 -0.98 3.68 17.18
N PHE A 100 -1.71 2.69 17.71
CA PHE A 100 -1.27 1.83 18.79
C PHE A 100 -1.23 0.37 18.33
N VAL A 101 -0.34 -0.40 18.95
CA VAL A 101 -0.15 -1.83 18.69
C VAL A 101 -0.78 -2.59 19.83
N ARG A 102 -1.68 -3.52 19.53
CA ARG A 102 -2.22 -4.45 20.51
C ARG A 102 -1.51 -5.79 20.39
N ASP A 103 -1.16 -6.40 21.51
CA ASP A 103 -0.80 -7.80 21.54
C ASP A 103 -2.06 -8.62 21.19
N LEU A 104 -1.98 -9.43 20.13
CA LEU A 104 -3.10 -10.27 19.67
C LEU A 104 -2.92 -11.72 20.15
N GLN A 105 -1.78 -12.07 20.77
CA GLN A 105 -1.53 -13.39 21.36
C GLN A 105 -2.01 -13.47 22.80
N ARG A 106 -2.02 -12.35 23.51
CA ARG A 106 -2.73 -12.20 24.78
C ARG A 106 -4.19 -11.83 24.49
N GLY A 107 -5.01 -12.86 24.31
CA GLY A 107 -6.46 -12.69 24.39
C GLY A 107 -6.82 -12.06 25.74
N GLU A 108 -7.73 -11.08 25.70
CA GLU A 108 -8.58 -10.78 26.86
C GLU A 108 -9.65 -11.86 26.98
#